data_AF-A0A497E1X5-F1
#
_entry.id   AF-A0A497E1X5-F1
#
_cell.length_a   1.000
_cell.length_b   1.000
_cell.length_c   1.000
_cell.angle_alpha   90.00
_cell.angle_beta   90.00
_cell.angle_gamma   90.00
#
_symmetry.space_group_name_H-M   'P 1'
#
loop_
_entity.id
_entity.type
_entity.pdbx_description
1 polymer ?
#
loop_
_entity_poly.entity_id
_entity_poly.type
_entity_poly.pdbx_seq_one_letter_code
_entity_poly.pdbx_strand_id
1 'polypeptide(L)'
;MFIRKKTFYRRDGTKREYLQIVKTCREKGKVHQKVICNLGRLEDLKKGSIDTLIQGLSKFSEKLTVIDTGKDLLARDAKEYHLNAIINSIGNAGENSRVKKIQKE
;
A
#
# COMPACT_ATOMS: atom_id res chain seq x y z
N MET A 1 -13.02 -4.87 2.75
CA MET A 1 -12.15 -5.59 1.78
C MET A 1 -10.72 -5.33 2.19
N PHE A 2 -9.80 -6.23 1.84
CA PHE A 2 -8.38 -6.07 2.16
C PHE A 2 -7.51 -6.69 1.08
N ILE A 3 -6.24 -6.27 1.06
CA ILE A 3 -5.22 -6.84 0.18
C ILE A 3 -4.57 -8.04 0.87
N ARG A 4 -4.43 -9.14 0.14
CA ARG A 4 -3.76 -10.35 0.60
C ARG A 4 -2.66 -10.75 -0.36
N LYS A 5 -1.51 -11.16 0.19
CA LYS A 5 -0.47 -11.87 -0.56
C LYS A 5 -0.79 -13.37 -0.58
N LYS A 6 -0.77 -13.98 -1.76
CA LYS A 6 -0.88 -15.43 -1.95
C LYS A 6 0.41 -15.96 -2.55
N THR A 7 1.04 -16.88 -1.84
CA THR A 7 2.26 -17.56 -2.29
C THR A 7 1.91 -18.93 -2.88
N PHE A 8 2.52 -19.25 -4.02
CA PHE A 8 2.49 -20.56 -4.65
C PHE A 8 3.92 -21.06 -4.83
N TYR A 9 4.11 -22.36 -4.62
CA TYR A 9 5.37 -23.04 -4.88
C TYR A 9 5.16 -24.00 -6.04
N ARG A 10 6.06 -23.95 -7.02
CA ARG A 10 6.07 -24.90 -8.14
C ARG A 10 6.83 -26.17 -7.72
N ARG A 11 6.64 -27.26 -8.47
CA ARG A 11 7.35 -28.54 -8.25
C ARG A 11 8.88 -28.40 -8.27
N ASP A 12 9.41 -27.40 -8.97
CA ASP A 12 10.84 -27.07 -9.03
C ASP A 12 11.33 -26.22 -7.83
N GLY A 13 10.48 -25.94 -6.84
CA GLY A 13 10.81 -25.10 -5.68
C GLY A 13 10.67 -23.60 -5.92
N THR A 14 10.40 -23.15 -7.15
CA THR A 14 10.27 -21.72 -7.46
C THR A 14 9.04 -21.12 -6.79
N LYS A 15 9.23 -19.98 -6.12
CA LYS A 15 8.17 -19.23 -5.45
C LYS A 15 7.53 -18.23 -6.41
N ARG A 16 6.19 -18.18 -6.44
CA ARG A 16 5.42 -17.13 -7.12
C ARG A 16 4.46 -16.48 -6.13
N GLU A 17 4.55 -15.16 -6.02
CA GLU A 17 3.70 -14.37 -5.13
C GLU A 17 2.73 -13.52 -5.96
N TYR A 18 1.45 -13.53 -5.57
CA TYR A 18 0.39 -12.78 -6.21
C TYR A 18 -0.29 -11.87 -5.19
N LEU A 19 -0.77 -10.72 -5.67
CA LEU A 19 -1.54 -9.78 -4.87
C LEU A 19 -3.03 -9.92 -5.20
N GLN A 20 -3.87 -10.04 -4.17
CA GLN A 20 -5.31 -10.27 -4.35
C GLN A 20 -6.12 -9.26 -3.54
N ILE A 21 -7.26 -8.84 -4.10
CA ILE A 21 -8.30 -8.13 -3.35
C ILE A 21 -9.28 -9.16 -2.83
N VAL A 22 -9.49 -9.17 -1.51
CA VAL A 22 -10.35 -10.14 -0.83
C VAL A 22 -11.45 -9.41 -0.07
N LYS A 23 -12.66 -9.98 -0.10
CA LYS A 23 -13.79 -9.55 0.71
C LYS A 23 -14.13 -10.65 1.71
N THR A 24 -14.38 -10.26 2.95
CA THR A 24 -14.98 -11.15 3.94
C THR A 24 -16.50 -11.16 3.73
N CYS A 25 -17.08 -12.34 3.57
CA CYS A 25 -18.51 -12.57 3.38
C CYS A 25 -19.03 -13.48 4.50
N ARG A 26 -20.31 -13.36 4.82
CA ARG A 26 -21.03 -14.29 5.70
C ARG A 26 -22.08 -15.01 4.88
N GLU A 27 -22.01 -16.33 4.84
CA GLU A 27 -22.98 -17.18 4.15
C GLU A 27 -23.38 -18.31 5.11
N LYS A 28 -24.69 -18.54 5.28
CA LYS A 28 -25.24 -19.59 6.16
C LYS A 28 -24.65 -19.57 7.58
N GLY A 29 -24.47 -18.38 8.15
CA GLY A 29 -23.91 -18.19 9.50
C GLY A 29 -22.40 -18.37 9.63
N LYS A 30 -21.68 -18.74 8.55
CA LYS A 30 -20.22 -18.92 8.57
C LYS A 30 -19.51 -17.78 7.86
N VAL A 31 -18.36 -17.37 8.40
CA VAL A 31 -17.51 -16.33 7.82
C VAL A 31 -16.53 -16.97 6.83
N HIS A 32 -16.55 -16.50 5.59
CA HIS A 32 -15.64 -16.95 4.55
C HIS A 32 -14.98 -15.76 3.85
N GLN A 33 -13.85 -16.01 3.21
CA GLN A 33 -13.13 -15.03 2.40
C GLN A 33 -13.36 -15.32 0.92
N LYS A 34 -13.89 -14.33 0.19
CA LYS A 34 -14.07 -14.39 -1.26
C LYS A 34 -13.00 -13.54 -1.94
N VAL A 35 -12.23 -14.15 -2.84
CA VAL A 35 -11.32 -13.40 -3.71
C VAL A 35 -12.17 -12.64 -4.73
N ILE A 36 -12.02 -11.32 -4.75
CA ILE A 36 -12.72 -10.43 -5.69
C ILE A 36 -11.94 -10.35 -6.99
N CYS A 37 -10.63 -10.11 -6.92
CA CYS A 37 -9.75 -10.16 -8.08
C CYS A 37 -8.32 -10.51 -7.69
N ASN A 38 -7.58 -11.01 -8.68
CA ASN A 38 -6.13 -11.14 -8.63
C ASN A 38 -5.53 -9.97 -9.42
N LEU A 39 -4.67 -9.19 -8.77
CA LEU A 39 -4.03 -8.02 -9.36
C LEU A 39 -2.81 -8.38 -10.21
N GLY A 40 -2.31 -9.61 -10.10
CA GLY A 40 -1.12 -10.08 -10.82
C GLY A 40 0.01 -10.49 -9.89
N ARG A 41 1.16 -10.80 -10.50
CA ARG A 41 2.36 -11.23 -9.78
C ARG A 41 2.98 -10.03 -9.06
N LEU A 42 3.30 -10.22 -7.78
CA LEU A 42 3.84 -9.17 -6.93
C LEU A 42 5.16 -8.61 -7.49
N GLU A 43 5.99 -9.45 -8.09
CA GLU A 43 7.26 -9.04 -8.70
C GLU A 43 7.07 -8.08 -9.88
N ASP A 44 6.04 -8.29 -10.69
CA ASP A 44 5.74 -7.43 -11.84
C ASP A 44 5.07 -6.15 -11.38
N LEU A 45 4.16 -6.27 -10.41
CA LEU A 45 3.49 -5.15 -9.79
C LEU A 45 4.49 -4.16 -9.14
N LYS A 46 5.56 -4.67 -8.51
CA LYS A 46 6.63 -3.86 -7.91
C LYS A 46 7.48 -3.05 -8.91
N LYS A 47 7.41 -3.34 -10.21
CA LYS A 47 8.16 -2.60 -11.24
C LYS A 47 7.53 -1.25 -11.62
N GLY A 48 6.55 -0.76 -10.83
CA GLY A 48 5.90 0.55 -11.00
C GLY A 48 4.38 0.50 -11.22
N SER A 49 3.80 -0.70 -11.41
CA SER A 49 2.33 -0.82 -11.57
C SER A 49 1.57 -0.59 -10.25
N ILE A 50 2.20 -0.85 -9.10
CA ILE A 50 1.61 -0.58 -7.78
C ILE A 50 1.36 0.91 -7.58
N ASP A 51 2.32 1.77 -7.92
CA ASP A 51 2.20 3.20 -7.68
C ASP A 51 1.08 3.81 -8.52
N THR A 52 0.98 3.39 -9.79
CA THR A 52 -0.12 3.77 -10.68
C THR A 52 -1.48 3.34 -10.12
N LEU A 53 -1.56 2.11 -9.58
CA LEU A 53 -2.78 1.58 -8.97
C LEU A 53 -3.15 2.34 -7.69
N ILE A 54 -2.17 2.69 -6.85
CA ILE A 54 -2.38 3.51 -5.66
C ILE A 54 -2.88 4.91 -6.05
N GLN A 55 -2.26 5.56 -7.03
CA GLN A 55 -2.69 6.86 -7.53
C GLN A 55 -4.13 6.82 -8.06
N GLY A 56 -4.46 5.81 -8.88
CA GLY A 56 -5.82 5.62 -9.38
C GLY A 56 -6.84 5.43 -8.26
N LEU A 57 -6.53 4.59 -7.25
CA LEU A 57 -7.41 4.34 -6.11
C LEU A 57 -7.53 5.54 -5.16
N SER A 58 -6.48 6.34 -5.01
CA SER A 58 -6.47 7.49 -4.11
C SER A 58 -7.48 8.56 -4.51
N LYS A 59 -7.78 8.69 -5.81
CA LYS A 59 -8.84 9.58 -6.33
C LYS A 59 -10.24 9.25 -5.80
N PHE A 60 -10.45 8.02 -5.36
CA PHE A 60 -11.73 7.54 -4.83
C PHE A 60 -11.73 7.47 -3.29
N SER A 61 -10.68 7.97 -2.64
CA SER A 61 -10.57 7.97 -1.18
C SER A 61 -10.46 9.39 -0.66
N GLU A 62 -11.53 9.89 -0.04
CA GLU A 62 -11.60 11.23 0.56
C GLU A 62 -10.40 11.51 1.49
N LYS A 63 -10.02 10.51 2.31
CA LYS A 63 -8.89 10.62 3.24
C LYS A 63 -7.54 10.74 2.52
N LEU A 64 -7.32 10.01 1.42
CA LEU A 64 -6.05 10.07 0.68
C LEU A 64 -5.97 11.35 -0.16
N THR A 65 -7.08 11.84 -0.69
CA THR A 65 -7.15 13.13 -1.39
C THR A 65 -6.71 14.29 -0.49
N VAL A 66 -7.16 14.32 0.77
CA VAL A 66 -6.75 15.37 1.74
C VAL A 66 -5.24 15.34 2.01
N ILE A 67 -4.65 14.15 2.13
CA ILE A 67 -3.19 14.01 2.33
C ILE A 67 -2.41 14.47 1.10
N ASP A 68 -2.91 14.18 -0.10
CA ASP A 68 -2.30 14.59 -1.35
C ASP A 68 -2.33 16.12 -1.52
N THR A 69 -3.50 16.73 -1.31
CA THR A 69 -3.65 18.20 -1.33
C THR A 69 -2.80 18.87 -0.24
N GLY A 70 -2.73 18.28 0.96
CA GLY A 70 -1.88 18.77 2.04
C GLY A 70 -0.39 18.74 1.68
N LYS A 71 0.07 17.71 0.97
CA LYS A 71 1.46 17.64 0.49
C LYS A 71 1.75 18.70 -0.58
N ASP A 72 0.81 18.95 -1.49
CA ASP A 72 0.97 19.96 -2.53
C ASP A 72 1.01 21.38 -1.95
N LEU A 73 0.17 21.65 -0.94
CA LEU A 73 0.20 22.91 -0.19
C LEU A 73 1.53 23.07 0.56
N LEU A 74 1.95 22.03 1.30
CA LEU A 74 3.22 22.05 2.01
C LEU A 74 4.44 22.14 1.06
N ALA A 75 4.37 21.58 -0.14
CA ALA A 75 5.44 21.69 -1.14
C ALA A 75 5.50 23.07 -1.80
N ARG A 76 4.35 23.74 -1.97
CA ARG A 76 4.29 25.16 -2.39
C ARG A 76 4.86 26.06 -1.30
N ASP A 77 4.40 25.87 -0.07
CA ASP A 77 4.85 26.65 1.09
C ASP A 77 6.33 26.37 1.43
N ALA A 78 6.83 25.15 1.20
CA ALA A 78 8.25 24.80 1.39
C ALA A 78 9.19 25.40 0.31
N LYS A 79 8.62 25.84 -0.82
CA LYS A 79 9.34 26.58 -1.85
C LYS A 79 9.43 28.07 -1.50
N GLU A 80 8.48 28.57 -0.74
CA GLU A 80 8.36 29.97 -0.29
C GLU A 80 9.07 30.20 1.07
N TYR A 81 9.01 29.23 1.97
CA TYR A 81 9.68 29.18 3.25
C TYR A 81 10.52 27.90 3.31
N HIS A 82 11.77 27.94 3.78
CA HIS A 82 12.76 26.83 3.73
C HIS A 82 12.41 25.56 4.57
N LEU A 83 11.19 25.05 4.46
CA LEU A 83 10.55 24.01 5.28
C LEU A 83 10.94 22.58 4.87
N ASN A 84 11.73 22.44 3.79
CA ASN A 84 12.17 21.15 3.25
C ASN A 84 12.89 20.27 4.29
N ALA A 85 13.56 20.86 5.29
CA ALA A 85 14.23 20.12 6.36
C ALA A 85 13.25 19.41 7.32
N ILE A 86 12.05 19.97 7.54
CA ILE A 86 11.05 19.40 8.45
C ILE A 86 10.28 18.27 7.78
N ILE A 87 10.01 18.38 6.48
CA ILE A 87 9.32 17.32 5.71
C ILE A 87 10.18 16.04 5.70
N ASN A 88 11.50 16.18 5.52
CA ASN A 88 12.43 15.04 5.54
C ASN A 88 12.55 14.38 6.92
N SER A 89 12.36 15.12 8.02
CA SER A 89 12.39 14.54 9.37
C SER A 89 11.08 13.80 9.71
N ILE A 90 9.93 14.29 9.24
CA ILE A 90 8.63 13.62 9.39
C ILE A 90 8.55 12.34 8.54
N GLY A 91 9.05 12.39 7.30
CA GLY A 91 9.14 11.21 6.43
C GLY A 91 9.99 10.10 7.03
N ASN A 92 11.19 10.43 7.54
CA ASN A 92 12.08 9.47 8.20
C ASN A 92 11.53 8.94 9.53
N ALA A 93 10.77 9.75 10.29
CA ALA A 93 10.16 9.30 11.54
C ALA A 93 9.10 8.19 11.31
N GLY A 94 8.38 8.23 10.18
CA GLY A 94 7.41 7.21 9.79
C GLY A 94 8.03 5.89 9.30
N GLU A 95 9.22 5.95 8.70
CA GLU A 95 9.97 4.77 8.26
C GLU A 95 10.68 4.07 9.43
N ASN A 96 11.32 4.84 10.31
CA ASN A 96 12.09 4.31 11.43
C ASN A 96 11.19 3.64 12.50
N SER A 97 9.94 4.10 12.64
CA SER A 97 8.94 3.48 13.51
C SER A 97 8.34 2.18 12.92
N ARG A 98 8.33 2.00 11.59
CA ARG A 98 7.97 0.73 10.94
C ARG A 98 9.09 -0.31 11.03
N VAL A 99 10.36 0.09 10.86
CA VAL A 99 11.51 -0.83 10.96
C VAL A 99 11.67 -1.36 12.39
N LYS A 100 11.49 -0.52 13.42
CA LYS A 100 11.54 -0.96 14.83
C LYS A 100 10.43 -1.94 15.22
N LYS A 101 9.30 -1.96 14.51
CA LYS A 101 8.20 -2.90 14.76
C LYS A 101 8.45 -4.27 14.13
N ILE A 102 9.24 -4.33 13.05
CA ILE A 102 9.57 -5.56 12.33
C ILE A 102 10.72 -6.33 13.01
N GLN A 103 11.59 -5.67 13.77
CA GLN A 103 12.70 -6.32 14.50
C GLN A 103 12.33 -6.75 15.94
N LYS A 104 11.08 -6.58 16.37
CA LYS A 104 10.61 -6.92 17.72
C LYS A 104 9.57 -8.05 17.75
N GLU A 105 9.36 -8.72 16.62
CA GLU A 105 8.55 -9.94 16.48
C GLU A 105 9.45 -11.13 16.14
#